data_AF-A0A3M8SL88-F1
#
_entry.id   AF-A0A3M8SL88-F1
#
_cell.length_a   1.000
_cell.length_b   1.000
_cell.length_c   1.000
_cell.angle_alpha   90.00
_cell.angle_beta   90.00
_cell.angle_gamma   90.00
#
_symmetry.space_group_name_H-M   'P 1'
#
loop_
_entity.id
_entity.type
_entity.pdbx_description
1 polymer ?
#
loop_
_entity_poly.entity_id
_entity_poly.type
_entity_poly.pdbx_seq_one_letter_code
_entity_poly.pdbx_strand_id
1 'polypeptide(L)'
;MQAGDYFSIPMEDDRFAISQIIWLGSESKEQKFKKVFAFAVLSISSSEEVSENAKYLVFKDHRGSFTVMFTAVDKLKAGEWPILQRGVVSDVALIDFEFNMAGTLYRRGSPVRVLAIEEYQNYILMGVSGFALIEKFLQQH
;
A
#
# COMPACT_ATOMS: atom_id res chain seq x y z
N MET A 1 0.04 -7.32 -13.11
CA MET A 1 -0.21 -6.72 -11.80
C MET A 1 -1.61 -6.12 -11.81
N GLN A 2 -2.35 -6.33 -10.73
CA GLN A 2 -3.66 -5.76 -10.44
C GLN A 2 -3.81 -5.59 -8.92
N ALA A 3 -4.82 -4.84 -8.48
CA ALA A 3 -5.20 -4.86 -7.07
C ALA A 3 -5.51 -6.30 -6.62
N GLY A 4 -5.05 -6.65 -5.42
CA GLY A 4 -5.14 -7.98 -4.83
C GLY A 4 -3.93 -8.88 -5.07
N ASP A 5 -3.11 -8.62 -6.10
CA ASP A 5 -1.90 -9.42 -6.36
C ASP A 5 -0.91 -9.30 -5.19
N TYR A 6 -0.22 -10.40 -4.91
CA TYR A 6 0.84 -10.49 -3.91
C TYR A 6 2.20 -10.29 -4.57
N PHE A 7 3.09 -9.60 -3.88
CA PHE A 7 4.42 -9.29 -4.37
C PHE A 7 5.43 -9.30 -3.23
N SER A 8 6.69 -9.42 -3.60
CA SER A 8 7.81 -9.40 -2.67
C SER A 8 8.55 -8.08 -2.74
N ILE A 9 8.96 -7.57 -1.59
CA ILE A 9 9.95 -6.50 -1.46
C ILE A 9 11.22 -7.12 -0.88
N PRO A 10 12.29 -7.28 -1.68
CA PRO A 10 13.60 -7.63 -1.15
C PRO A 10 14.10 -6.51 -0.23
N MET A 11 14.49 -6.87 0.99
CA MET A 11 15.03 -5.96 2.01
C MET A 11 16.56 -5.97 2.00
N GLU A 12 17.18 -4.97 2.63
CA GLU A 12 18.65 -4.86 2.69
C GLU A 12 19.30 -5.91 3.60
N ASP A 13 18.52 -6.56 4.47
CA ASP A 13 18.97 -7.57 5.44
C ASP A 13 18.70 -9.02 5.00
N ASP A 14 18.59 -9.25 3.70
CA ASP A 14 18.32 -10.54 3.04
C ASP A 14 16.96 -11.17 3.37
N ARG A 15 16.04 -10.42 4.01
CA ARG A 15 14.65 -10.82 4.18
C ARG A 15 13.76 -10.31 3.04
N PHE A 16 12.55 -10.83 3.01
CA PHE A 16 11.51 -10.44 2.07
C PHE A 16 10.28 -9.96 2.84
N ALA A 17 9.75 -8.80 2.44
CA ALA A 17 8.43 -8.35 2.88
C ALA A 17 7.37 -8.79 1.88
N ILE A 18 6.55 -9.75 2.28
CA ILE A 18 5.43 -10.25 1.50
C ILE A 18 4.28 -9.27 1.62
N SER A 19 3.90 -8.70 0.49
CA SER A 19 2.99 -7.57 0.42
C SER A 19 1.84 -7.85 -0.55
N GLN A 20 0.73 -7.15 -0.37
CA GLN A 20 -0.41 -7.19 -1.28
C GLN A 20 -0.71 -5.80 -1.82
N ILE A 21 -0.94 -5.73 -3.14
CA ILE A 21 -1.36 -4.51 -3.80
C ILE A 21 -2.79 -4.20 -3.37
N ILE A 22 -3.00 -3.08 -2.67
CA ILE A 22 -4.33 -2.64 -2.27
C ILE A 22 -4.99 -1.84 -3.40
N TRP A 23 -4.22 -0.99 -4.08
CA TRP A 23 -4.72 -0.17 -5.17
C TRP A 23 -3.61 0.30 -6.11
N LEU A 24 -3.88 0.30 -7.41
CA LEU A 24 -2.99 0.86 -8.43
C LEU A 24 -3.50 2.24 -8.86
N GLY A 25 -2.64 3.26 -8.76
CA GLY A 25 -3.02 4.62 -9.13
C GLY A 25 -3.32 4.83 -10.62
N SER A 26 -2.98 3.87 -11.47
CA SER A 26 -3.45 3.83 -12.86
C SER A 26 -4.98 3.62 -12.99
N GLU A 27 -5.66 3.19 -11.94
CA GLU A 27 -7.13 3.11 -11.89
C GLU A 27 -7.79 4.46 -11.61
N SER A 28 -7.01 5.48 -11.23
CA SER A 28 -7.54 6.80 -10.91
C SER A 28 -8.13 7.53 -12.12
N LYS A 29 -9.17 8.32 -11.85
CA LYS A 29 -9.76 9.21 -12.86
C LYS A 29 -8.68 10.11 -13.45
N GLU A 30 -8.69 10.25 -14.78
CA GLU A 30 -7.72 11.06 -15.53
C GLU A 30 -6.25 10.68 -15.29
N GLN A 31 -5.98 9.47 -14.77
CA GLN A 31 -4.62 8.99 -14.50
C GLN A 31 -3.84 9.90 -13.54
N LYS A 32 -4.54 10.63 -12.67
CA LYS A 32 -3.97 11.59 -11.70
C LYS A 32 -2.86 10.96 -10.85
N PHE A 33 -3.04 9.71 -10.46
CA PHE A 33 -2.13 8.98 -9.58
C PHE A 33 -1.36 7.87 -10.28
N LYS A 34 -1.25 7.86 -11.62
CA LYS A 34 -0.68 6.76 -12.42
C LYS A 34 0.74 6.27 -12.05
N LYS A 35 1.47 7.05 -11.26
CA LYS A 35 2.83 6.74 -10.78
C LYS A 35 2.86 6.20 -9.36
N VAL A 36 1.73 6.15 -8.66
CA VAL A 36 1.63 5.75 -7.25
C VAL A 36 0.82 4.46 -7.16
N PHE A 37 1.13 3.64 -6.18
CA PHE A 37 0.25 2.55 -5.75
C PHE A 37 0.22 2.47 -4.23
N ALA A 38 -0.80 1.79 -3.71
CA ALA A 38 -0.96 1.50 -2.30
C ALA A 38 -0.80 -0.01 -2.07
N PHE A 39 -0.14 -0.37 -0.97
CA PHE A 39 0.04 -1.76 -0.56
C PHE A 39 0.02 -1.91 0.96
N ALA A 40 -0.17 -3.14 1.42
CA ALA A 40 -0.04 -3.53 2.81
C ALA A 40 0.87 -4.78 2.91
N VAL A 41 1.60 -4.91 4.03
CA VAL A 41 2.55 -6.00 4.25
C VAL A 41 1.88 -7.09 5.08
N LEU A 42 1.99 -8.35 4.68
CA LEU A 42 1.46 -9.51 5.40
C LEU A 42 2.49 -10.12 6.35
N SER A 43 3.73 -10.24 5.91
CA SER A 43 4.81 -10.86 6.68
C SER A 43 6.17 -10.37 6.22
N ILE A 44 7.16 -10.52 7.11
CA ILE A 44 8.57 -10.35 6.80
C ILE A 44 9.28 -11.64 7.22
N SER A 45 9.94 -12.30 6.27
CA SER A 45 10.61 -13.60 6.49
C SER A 45 11.74 -13.83 5.50
N SER A 46 12.56 -14.86 5.75
CA SER A 46 13.60 -15.32 4.82
C SER A 46 13.06 -16.16 3.65
N SER A 47 11.74 -16.36 3.58
CA SER A 47 11.05 -17.07 2.51
C SER A 47 10.00 -16.17 1.86
N GLU A 48 9.74 -16.41 0.56
CA GLU A 48 8.72 -15.70 -0.22
C GLU A 48 7.34 -16.38 -0.19
N GLU A 49 7.02 -17.07 0.90
CA GLU A 49 5.75 -17.79 1.04
C GLU A 49 4.58 -16.83 1.32
N VAL A 50 3.52 -16.96 0.54
CA VAL A 50 2.31 -16.17 0.72
C VAL A 50 1.32 -16.90 1.63
N SER A 51 0.96 -16.26 2.74
CA SER A 51 -0.10 -16.73 3.65
C SER A 51 -1.36 -15.89 3.46
N GLU A 52 -2.34 -16.43 2.74
CA GLU A 52 -3.60 -15.72 2.40
C GLU A 52 -4.47 -15.40 3.62
N ASN A 53 -4.26 -16.09 4.74
CA ASN A 53 -5.00 -15.89 5.99
C ASN A 53 -4.28 -14.95 6.97
N ALA A 54 -3.11 -14.40 6.61
CA ALA A 54 -2.37 -13.51 7.47
C ALA A 54 -3.04 -12.14 7.56
N LYS A 55 -2.95 -11.52 8.75
CA LYS A 55 -3.34 -10.12 8.95
C LYS A 55 -2.21 -9.21 8.49
N TYR A 56 -2.55 -8.03 7.98
CA TYR A 56 -1.53 -7.04 7.66
C TYR A 56 -0.75 -6.60 8.91
N LEU A 57 0.55 -6.44 8.74
CA LEU A 57 1.43 -5.87 9.74
C LEU A 57 1.08 -4.40 9.99
N VAL A 58 1.24 -3.99 11.24
CA VAL A 58 1.07 -2.61 11.68
C VAL A 58 2.45 -1.98 11.81
N PHE A 59 2.61 -0.80 11.22
CA PHE A 59 3.79 0.03 11.28
C PHE A 59 3.50 1.31 12.05
N LYS A 60 4.54 2.02 12.47
CA LYS A 60 4.43 3.31 13.15
C LYS A 60 5.25 4.39 12.48
N ASP A 61 4.69 5.59 12.42
CA ASP A 61 5.40 6.83 12.13
C ASP A 61 5.07 7.90 13.18
N HIS A 62 5.45 9.16 12.90
CA HIS A 62 5.17 10.31 13.76
C HIS A 62 3.67 10.65 13.90
N ARG A 63 2.80 10.11 13.03
CA ARG A 63 1.34 10.33 13.04
C ARG A 63 0.59 9.20 13.73
N GLY A 64 1.25 8.07 13.97
CA GLY A 64 0.70 6.95 14.71
C GLY A 64 0.87 5.62 13.97
N SER A 65 -0.06 4.71 14.22
CA SER A 65 -0.05 3.38 13.60
C SER A 65 -0.73 3.41 12.23
N PHE A 66 -0.19 2.66 11.26
CA PHE A 66 -0.78 2.49 9.94
C PHE A 66 -0.48 1.08 9.38
N THR A 67 -1.30 0.64 8.42
CA THR A 67 -1.16 -0.67 7.75
C THR A 67 -0.94 -0.53 6.24
N VAL A 68 -1.38 0.58 5.64
CA VAL A 68 -1.28 0.85 4.21
C VAL A 68 -0.18 1.87 3.93
N MET A 69 0.68 1.54 2.97
CA MET A 69 1.74 2.41 2.47
C MET A 69 1.44 2.85 1.05
N PHE A 70 1.86 4.07 0.70
CA PHE A 70 1.87 4.54 -0.68
C PHE A 70 3.31 4.73 -1.13
N THR A 71 3.63 4.29 -2.34
CA THR A 71 4.94 4.55 -2.95
C THR A 71 4.85 4.59 -4.47
N ALA A 72 5.98 4.88 -5.12
CA ALA A 72 6.07 4.91 -6.57
C ALA A 72 5.97 3.49 -7.15
N VAL A 73 5.24 3.32 -8.24
CA VAL A 73 4.99 2.03 -8.90
C VAL A 73 6.20 1.50 -9.69
N ASP A 74 7.31 2.25 -9.72
CA ASP A 74 8.44 1.99 -10.62
C ASP A 74 9.10 0.64 -10.34
N LYS A 75 9.34 0.25 -9.08
CA LYS A 75 9.94 -1.04 -8.72
C LYS A 75 9.06 -2.24 -9.08
N LEU A 76 7.73 -2.12 -8.95
CA LEU A 76 6.78 -3.12 -9.43
C LEU A 76 6.84 -3.28 -10.95
N LYS A 77 6.91 -2.16 -11.69
CA LYS A 77 6.96 -2.18 -13.16
C LYS A 77 8.29 -2.69 -13.71
N ALA A 78 9.38 -2.41 -13.01
CA ALA A 78 10.71 -2.89 -13.36
C ALA A 78 10.90 -4.39 -13.02
N GLY A 79 10.02 -4.99 -12.22
CA GLY A 79 10.15 -6.36 -11.75
C GLY A 79 11.15 -6.53 -10.60
N GLU A 80 11.69 -5.43 -10.06
CA GLU A 80 12.52 -5.43 -8.85
C GLU A 80 11.73 -5.88 -7.61
N TRP A 81 10.43 -5.59 -7.60
CA TRP A 81 9.47 -6.10 -6.64
C TRP A 81 8.57 -7.11 -7.35
N PRO A 82 8.94 -8.40 -7.38
CA PRO A 82 8.30 -9.39 -8.23
C PRO A 82 6.89 -9.73 -7.73
N ILE A 83 5.96 -9.92 -8.66
CA ILE A 83 4.64 -10.49 -8.37
C ILE A 83 4.82 -11.99 -8.09
N LEU A 84 4.38 -12.44 -6.92
CA LEU A 84 4.49 -13.83 -6.47
C LEU A 84 3.29 -14.66 -6.92
N GLN A 85 2.08 -14.15 -6.65
CA GLN A 85 0.84 -14.82 -7.01
C GLN A 85 -0.29 -13.80 -7.21
N ARG A 86 -1.32 -14.20 -7.96
CA ARG A 86 -2.54 -13.41 -8.09
C ARG A 86 -3.37 -13.51 -6.82
N GLY A 87 -4.13 -12.46 -6.53
CA GLY A 87 -5.01 -12.46 -5.36
C GLY A 87 -6.15 -11.46 -5.48
N VAL A 88 -6.91 -11.35 -4.38
CA VAL A 88 -8.01 -10.40 -4.22
C VAL A 88 -7.89 -9.73 -2.86
N VAL A 89 -8.21 -8.43 -2.80
CA VAL A 89 -8.31 -7.73 -1.51
C VAL A 89 -9.59 -8.20 -0.83
N SER A 90 -9.45 -8.99 0.23
CA SER A 90 -10.59 -9.54 1.00
C SER A 90 -10.93 -8.70 2.24
N ASP A 91 -10.03 -7.81 2.66
CA ASP A 91 -10.29 -6.90 3.77
C ASP A 91 -11.39 -5.90 3.39
N VAL A 92 -12.54 -6.02 4.08
CA VAL A 92 -13.74 -5.20 3.83
C VAL A 92 -13.44 -3.70 3.95
N ALA A 93 -12.51 -3.30 4.81
CA ALA A 93 -12.13 -1.89 4.96
C ALA A 93 -11.33 -1.37 3.76
N LEU A 94 -10.77 -2.26 2.94
CA LEU A 94 -9.90 -1.92 1.80
C LEU A 94 -10.53 -2.23 0.44
N ILE A 95 -11.63 -2.98 0.37
CA ILE A 95 -12.36 -3.26 -0.90
C ILE A 95 -12.76 -1.97 -1.61
N ASP A 96 -13.36 -1.03 -0.88
CA ASP A 96 -13.75 0.28 -1.39
C ASP A 96 -12.66 1.34 -1.21
N PHE A 97 -11.38 0.93 -1.20
CA PHE A 97 -10.20 1.72 -0.82
C PHE A 97 -10.40 3.24 -0.90
N GLU A 98 -10.59 3.84 0.27
CA GLU A 98 -10.77 5.28 0.45
C GLU A 98 -9.54 5.91 1.09
N PHE A 99 -9.13 7.06 0.56
CA PHE A 99 -8.01 7.82 1.12
C PHE A 99 -8.22 9.32 0.98
N ASN A 100 -7.69 10.06 1.95
CA ASN A 100 -7.58 11.50 1.93
C ASN A 100 -6.29 11.91 1.20
N MET A 101 -6.41 12.82 0.23
CA MET A 101 -5.27 13.57 -0.30
C MET A 101 -5.60 15.06 -0.30
N ALA A 102 -4.81 15.83 0.47
CA ALA A 102 -4.94 17.28 0.61
C ALA A 102 -6.37 17.75 0.92
N GLY A 103 -7.08 17.02 1.79
CA GLY A 103 -8.44 17.34 2.22
C GLY A 103 -9.54 16.86 1.27
N THR A 104 -9.19 16.22 0.15
CA THR A 104 -10.18 15.59 -0.72
C THR A 104 -10.22 14.09 -0.44
N LEU A 105 -11.42 13.56 -0.21
CA LEU A 105 -11.67 12.13 -0.15
C LEU A 105 -11.67 11.55 -1.57
N TYR A 106 -10.89 10.50 -1.78
CA TYR A 106 -10.89 9.70 -2.99
C TYR A 106 -11.38 8.30 -2.68
N ARG A 107 -12.18 7.74 -3.58
CA ARG A 107 -12.53 6.32 -3.60
C ARG A 107 -11.92 5.70 -4.85
N ARG A 108 -11.00 4.77 -4.67
CA ARG A 108 -10.22 4.14 -5.76
C ARG A 108 -9.61 5.17 -6.73
N GLY A 109 -9.19 6.32 -6.22
CA GLY A 109 -8.61 7.40 -7.02
C GLY A 109 -9.59 8.33 -7.74
N SER A 110 -10.89 8.13 -7.59
CA SER A 110 -11.91 9.08 -8.04
C SER A 110 -12.29 10.02 -6.90
N PRO A 111 -12.32 11.36 -7.12
CA PRO A 111 -12.69 12.30 -6.07
C PRO A 111 -14.16 12.11 -5.71
N VAL A 112 -14.46 12.07 -4.41
CA VAL A 112 -15.81 11.91 -3.86
C VAL A 112 -16.33 13.26 -3.34
N ARG A 113 -15.60 13.86 -2.39
CA ARG A 113 -15.94 15.16 -1.78
C ARG A 113 -14.73 15.76 -1.07
N VAL A 114 -14.86 17.03 -0.69
CA VAL A 114 -13.94 17.66 0.28
C VAL A 114 -14.34 17.21 1.69
N LEU A 115 -13.34 16.90 2.51
CA LEU A 115 -13.48 16.52 3.92
C LEU A 115 -13.43 17.77 4.79
N ALA A 116 -14.20 17.77 5.88
CA ALA A 116 -13.94 18.69 6.98
C ALA A 116 -12.66 18.26 7.73
N ILE A 117 -11.98 19.20 8.40
CA ILE A 117 -10.68 18.94 9.04
C ILE A 117 -10.80 17.84 10.12
N GLU A 118 -11.90 17.83 10.84
CA GLU A 118 -12.19 16.87 11.92
C GLU A 118 -12.33 15.44 11.40
N GLU A 119 -12.65 15.28 10.11
CA GLU A 119 -12.81 13.98 9.45
C GLU A 119 -11.48 13.41 8.98
N TYR A 120 -10.39 14.19 8.91
CA TYR A 120 -9.13 13.73 8.31
C TYR A 120 -8.58 12.48 8.97
N GLN A 121 -8.71 12.36 10.29
CA GLN A 121 -8.25 11.22 11.08
C GLN A 121 -9.04 9.92 10.80
N ASN A 122 -10.21 10.01 10.19
CA ASN A 122 -11.06 8.86 9.90
C ASN A 122 -10.68 8.17 8.58
N TYR A 123 -9.76 8.76 7.81
CA TYR A 123 -9.38 8.28 6.49
C TYR A 123 -7.88 8.07 6.38
N ILE A 124 -7.48 7.06 5.60
CA ILE A 124 -6.08 6.83 5.25
C ILE A 124 -5.54 8.07 4.54
N LEU A 125 -4.49 8.68 5.07
CA LEU A 125 -3.85 9.82 4.44
C LEU A 125 -2.82 9.33 3.41
N MET A 126 -2.98 9.76 2.15
CA MET A 126 -1.99 9.49 1.11
C MET A 126 -0.70 10.26 1.41
N GLY A 127 0.28 9.56 1.98
CA GLY A 127 1.68 9.99 2.08
C GLY A 127 2.55 9.11 1.21
N VAL A 128 3.02 9.61 0.06
CA VAL A 128 3.87 8.84 -0.85
C VAL A 128 5.29 8.77 -0.30
N SER A 129 5.67 7.60 0.19
CA SER A 129 6.98 7.31 0.76
C SER A 129 7.97 6.93 -0.34
N GLY A 130 9.20 7.44 -0.26
CA GLY A 130 10.31 6.94 -1.09
C GLY A 130 10.80 5.57 -0.61
N PHE A 131 11.52 4.83 -1.46
CA PHE A 131 11.93 3.45 -1.18
C PHE A 131 12.77 3.31 0.10
N ALA A 132 13.67 4.26 0.39
CA ALA A 132 14.45 4.24 1.63
C ALA A 132 13.58 4.41 2.90
N LEU A 133 12.43 5.09 2.80
CA LEU A 133 11.50 5.20 3.91
C LEU A 133 10.66 3.93 4.05
N ILE A 134 10.26 3.31 2.93
CA ILE A 134 9.64 1.98 2.95
C ILE A 134 10.55 0.99 3.67
N GLU A 135 11.83 0.93 3.31
CA GLU A 135 12.82 0.06 3.95
C GLU A 135 12.87 0.27 5.47
N LYS A 136 12.92 1.53 5.92
CA LYS A 136 12.89 1.86 7.36
C LYS A 136 11.60 1.42 8.07
N PHE A 137 10.47 1.42 7.38
CA PHE A 137 9.24 0.86 7.95
C PHE A 137 9.33 -0.65 8.04
N LEU A 138 9.82 -1.33 7.00
CA LEU A 138 9.96 -2.78 7.00
C LEU A 138 10.88 -3.28 8.11
N GLN A 139 11.98 -2.55 8.41
CA GLN A 139 12.91 -2.85 9.51
C GLN A 139 12.29 -2.79 10.93
N GLN A 140 11.03 -2.35 11.08
CA GLN A 140 10.32 -2.42 12.37
C GLN A 140 9.92 -3.86 12.76
N HIS A 141 9.98 -4.80 11.82
CA HIS A 141 9.73 -6.24 12.01
C HIS A 141 10.95 -7.02 11.52
#